data_AF-A0A800D8A1-F1
#
_entry.id   AF-A0A800D8A1-F1
#
_cell.length_a   1.000
_cell.length_b   1.000
_cell.length_c   1.000
_cell.angle_alpha   90.00
_cell.angle_beta   90.00
_cell.angle_gamma   90.00
#
_symmetry.space_group_name_H-M   'P 1'
#
loop_
_entity.id
_entity.type
_entity.pdbx_description
1 polymer ?
#
loop_
_entity_poly.entity_id
_entity_poly.type
_entity_poly.pdbx_seq_one_letter_code
_entity_poly.pdbx_strand_id
1 'polypeptide(L)' 'MRQSKAQSYEDLEIYRLAKQCAVEVHRMTLDELPRFEMYEEGAQIRRSAKSIVANIVEGFGMRRYKATSFAVSLSP' A
#
# COMPACT_ATOMS: atom_id res chain seq x y z
N MET A 1 -2.31 21.95 -14.23
CA MET A 1 -3.22 21.75 -13.08
C MET A 1 -2.38 21.61 -11.81
N ARG A 2 -2.59 22.44 -10.79
CA ARG A 2 -1.99 22.21 -9.46
C ARG A 2 -2.65 20.95 -8.88
N GLN A 3 -1.90 19.87 -8.71
CA GLN A 3 -2.39 18.75 -7.92
C GLN A 3 -2.56 19.24 -6.47
N SER A 4 -3.77 19.12 -5.93
CA SER A 4 -4.03 19.31 -4.50
C SER A 4 -3.17 18.33 -3.70
N LYS A 5 -2.44 18.84 -2.70
CA LYS A 5 -1.57 18.02 -1.85
C LYS A 5 -2.43 16.99 -1.09
N ALA A 6 -2.16 15.70 -1.32
CA ALA A 6 -2.80 14.60 -0.62
C ALA A 6 -2.66 14.73 0.92
N GLN A 7 -3.78 14.76 1.63
CA GLN A 7 -3.85 14.94 3.08
C GLN A 7 -3.75 13.60 3.82
N SER A 8 -4.19 12.52 3.19
CA SER A 8 -4.06 11.13 3.65
C SER A 8 -3.48 10.23 2.55
N TYR A 9 -2.95 9.07 2.92
CA TYR A 9 -2.52 8.06 1.95
C TYR A 9 -3.72 7.54 1.15
N GLU A 10 -4.93 7.62 1.70
CA GLU A 10 -6.18 7.24 1.05
C GLU A 10 -6.59 8.17 -0.11
N ASP A 11 -6.00 9.37 -0.17
CA ASP A 11 -6.18 10.30 -1.29
C ASP A 11 -5.34 9.90 -2.51
N LEU A 12 -4.35 9.03 -2.32
CA LEU A 12 -3.48 8.58 -3.41
C LEU A 12 -4.25 7.61 -4.31
N GLU A 13 -4.39 7.96 -5.59
CA GLU A 13 -4.99 7.07 -6.59
C GLU A 13 -4.28 5.71 -6.63
N ILE A 14 -2.94 5.71 -6.56
CA ILE A 14 -2.15 4.48 -6.53
C ILE A 14 -2.44 3.60 -5.30
N TYR A 15 -2.77 4.20 -4.14
CA TYR A 15 -3.18 3.43 -2.96
C TYR A 15 -4.51 2.72 -3.20
N ARG A 16 -5.49 3.42 -3.81
CA ARG A 16 -6.81 2.85 -4.12
C ARG A 16 -6.69 1.69 -5.11
N LEU A 17 -5.91 1.88 -6.18
CA LEU A 17 -5.63 0.84 -7.17
C LEU A 17 -4.92 -0.37 -6.54
N ALA A 18 -3.89 -0.15 -5.72
CA ALA A 18 -3.18 -1.22 -5.04
C ALA A 18 -4.09 -1.99 -4.06
N LYS A 19 -4.95 -1.28 -3.32
CA LYS A 19 -5.90 -1.90 -2.39
C LYS A 19 -6.94 -2.73 -3.13
N GLN A 20 -7.47 -2.23 -4.24
CA GLN A 20 -8.40 -2.98 -5.09
C GLN A 20 -7.73 -4.24 -5.65
N CYS A 21 -6.54 -4.12 -6.23
CA CYS A 21 -5.76 -5.25 -6.74
C CYS A 21 -5.52 -6.30 -5.64
N ALA A 22 -5.15 -5.89 -4.43
CA ALA A 22 -4.95 -6.82 -3.31
C ALA A 22 -6.23 -7.59 -2.93
N VAL A 23 -7.41 -6.99 -3.06
CA VAL A 23 -8.70 -7.66 -2.83
C VAL A 23 -9.02 -8.63 -3.97
N GLU A 24 -8.81 -8.22 -5.21
CA GLU A 24 -9.03 -9.06 -6.39
C GLU A 24 -8.12 -10.30 -6.36
N VAL A 25 -6.82 -10.10 -6.09
CA VAL A 25 -5.85 -11.19 -5.92
C VAL A 25 -6.23 -12.09 -4.74
N HIS A 26 -6.67 -11.53 -3.62
CA HIS A 26 -7.13 -12.31 -2.48
C HIS A 26 -8.28 -13.24 -2.89
N ARG A 27 -9.30 -12.70 -3.56
CA ARG A 27 -10.44 -13.47 -4.06
C ARG A 27 -10.02 -14.55 -5.05
N MET A 28 -9.22 -14.20 -6.06
CA MET A 28 -8.68 -15.15 -7.04
C MET A 28 -7.95 -16.31 -6.36
N THR A 29 -7.12 -16.03 -5.34
CA THR A 29 -6.38 -17.10 -4.63
C THR A 29 -7.26 -18.04 -3.80
N LEU A 30 -8.50 -17.67 -3.52
CA LEU A 30 -9.47 -18.50 -2.81
C LEU A 30 -10.38 -19.27 -3.77
N ASP A 31 -10.77 -18.62 -4.87
CA ASP A 31 -11.78 -19.13 -5.78
C ASP A 31 -11.18 -19.96 -6.94
N GLU A 32 -9.97 -19.62 -7.40
CA GLU A 32 -9.40 -20.17 -8.64
C GLU A 32 -8.23 -21.14 -8.39
N LEU A 33 -7.52 -21.01 -7.26
CA LEU A 33 -6.42 -21.92 -6.94
C LEU A 33 -6.94 -23.29 -6.48
N PRO A 34 -6.26 -24.40 -6.87
CA PRO A 34 -6.53 -25.70 -6.30
C PRO A 34 -6.37 -25.67 -4.77
N ARG A 35 -7.22 -26.40 -4.05
CA ARG A 35 -7.23 -26.40 -2.58
C ARG A 35 -5.87 -26.72 -1.94
N PHE A 36 -5.04 -27.52 -2.61
CA PHE A 36 -3.71 -27.89 -2.10
C PHE A 36 -2.68 -26.74 -2.20
N GLU A 37 -2.90 -25.75 -3.07
CA GLU A 37 -2.03 -24.56 -3.23
C GLU A 37 -2.41 -23.40 -2.29
N MET A 38 -3.54 -23.52 -1.59
CA MET A 38 -4.14 -22.41 -0.82
C MET A 38 -3.20 -21.84 0.26
N TYR A 39 -2.39 -22.71 0.88
CA TYR A 39 -1.54 -22.38 2.02
C TYR A 39 -0.09 -22.05 1.65
N GLU A 40 0.45 -22.69 0.61
CA GLU A 40 1.81 -22.43 0.14
C GLU A 40 1.82 -21.23 -0.80
N GLU A 41 1.48 -21.44 -2.07
CA GLU A 41 1.53 -20.40 -3.10
C GLU A 41 0.46 -19.33 -2.88
N GLY A 42 -0.78 -19.72 -2.56
CA GLY A 42 -1.87 -18.79 -2.31
C GLY A 42 -1.55 -17.81 -1.17
N ALA A 43 -0.91 -18.29 -0.09
CA ALA A 43 -0.54 -17.41 1.01
C ALA A 43 0.61 -16.47 0.63
N GLN A 44 1.59 -16.95 -0.13
CA GLN A 44 2.69 -16.12 -0.64
C GLN A 44 2.18 -15.00 -1.55
N ILE A 45 1.31 -15.33 -2.51
CA ILE A 45 0.68 -14.37 -3.43
C ILE A 45 -0.08 -13.29 -2.65
N ARG A 46 -0.93 -13.69 -1.70
CA ARG A 46 -1.69 -12.75 -0.86
C ARG A 46 -0.80 -11.83 -0.04
N ARG A 47 0.27 -12.37 0.56
CA ARG A 47 1.25 -11.56 1.34
C ARG A 47 1.96 -10.56 0.44
N SER A 48 2.41 -10.99 -0.74
CA SER A 48 3.05 -10.13 -1.73
C SER A 48 2.13 -8.97 -2.14
N ALA A 49 0.88 -9.26 -2.51
CA ALA A 49 -0.09 -8.23 -2.92
C ALA A 49 -0.39 -7.23 -1.80
N LYS A 50 -0.58 -7.70 -0.55
CA LYS A 50 -0.82 -6.81 0.60
C LYS A 50 0.40 -5.95 0.96
N SER A 51 1.62 -6.44 0.70
CA SER A 51 2.84 -5.68 0.97
C SER A 51 2.95 -4.41 0.13
N ILE A 52 2.43 -4.41 -1.10
CA ILE A 52 2.40 -3.22 -1.97
C ILE A 52 1.62 -2.09 -1.29
N VAL A 53 0.45 -2.42 -0.73
CA VAL A 53 -0.39 -1.45 -0.01
C VAL A 53 0.34 -0.91 1.23
N ALA A 54 0.97 -1.79 2.02
CA ALA A 54 1.72 -1.41 3.20
C ALA A 54 2.90 -0.47 2.86
N ASN A 55 3.69 -0.82 1.83
CA ASN A 55 4.81 -0.01 1.37
C ASN A 55 4.38 1.41 0.92
N ILE A 56 3.20 1.56 0.31
CA ILE A 56 2.66 2.88 -0.07
C ILE A 56 2.35 3.71 1.19
N VAL A 57 1.71 3.10 2.19
CA VAL A 57 1.36 3.78 3.46
C VAL A 57 2.62 4.20 4.20
N GLU A 58 3.60 3.30 4.32
CA GLU A 58 4.90 3.57 4.95
C GLU A 58 5.65 4.69 4.21
N GLY A 59 5.74 4.61 2.89
CA GLY A 59 6.36 5.63 2.06
C GLY A 59 5.70 7.01 2.19
N PHE A 60 4.37 7.06 2.31
CA PHE A 60 3.64 8.29 2.54
C PHE A 60 3.90 8.88 3.94
N GLY A 61 3.99 8.01 4.96
CA GLY A 61 4.37 8.39 6.33
C GLY A 61 5.79 8.97 6.39
N MET A 62 6.76 8.32 5.74
CA MET A 62 8.15 8.79 5.70
C MET A 62 8.30 10.17 5.05
N ARG A 63 7.53 10.48 4.00
CA ARG A 63 7.54 11.82 3.38
C ARG A 63 7.10 12.91 4.36
N ARG A 64 6.13 12.62 5.25
CA ARG A 64 5.73 13.56 6.32
C ARG A 64 6.83 13.70 7.36
N TYR A 65 7.38 12.60 7.85
CA TYR A 65 8.42 12.64 8.87
C TYR A 65 9.68 13.38 8.43
N LYS A 66 10.20 13.13 7.21
CA LYS A 66 11.38 13.86 6.69
C LYS A 66 11.11 15.35 6.48
N ALA A 67 9.89 15.71 6.08
CA ALA A 67 9.49 17.11 5.98
C ALA A 67 9.42 17.79 7.36
N THR A 68 8.91 17.08 8.38
CA THR A 68 8.87 17.59 9.76
C THR A 68 10.27 17.71 10.38
N SER A 69 11.14 16.71 10.23
CA SER A 69 12.48 16.76 10.83
C SER A 69 13.34 17.90 10.26
N PHE A 70 13.23 18.15 8.95
CA PHE A 70 13.93 19.26 8.29
C PHE A 70 13.36 20.63 8.72
N ALA A 71 12.06 20.73 8.97
CA ALA A 71 11.44 21.95 9.47
C ALA A 71 11.82 22.27 10.93
N VAL A 72 11.95 21.26 11.78
CA VAL A 72 12.32 21.43 13.20
C VAL A 72 13.78 21.86 13.36
N SER A 73 14.70 21.38 12.53
CA SER A 73 16.12 21.79 12.59
C SER A 73 16.38 23.23 12.13
N LEU A 74 15.40 23.87 11.49
CA LEU A 74 15.49 25.26 10.99
C LEU A 74 14.74 26.27 11.87
N SER A 75 14.27 25.85 13.05
CA SER A 75 13.66 26.76 14.03
C SER A 75 14.77 27.31 14.95
N PRO A 76 14.96 28.65 15.02
CA PRO A 76 16.02 29.29 15.83
C PRO A 76 15.78 29.18 17.34
#